data_AF-A0A5J4PLY6-F1
#
_entry.id   AF-A0A5J4PLY6-F1
#
_cell.length_a   1.000
_cell.length_b   1.000
_cell.length_c   1.000
_cell.angle_alpha   90.00
_cell.angle_beta   90.00
_cell.angle_gamma   90.00
#
_symmetry.space_group_name_H-M   'P 1'
#
loop_
_entity.id
_entity.type
_entity.pdbx_description
1 polymer ?
#
loop_
_entity_poly.entity_id
_entity_poly.type
_entity_poly.pdbx_seq_one_letter_code
_entity_poly.pdbx_strand_id
1 'polypeptide(L)'
;MKTLLKQISVITIAFCGMWLLTTGCKQSKEQVFVNSNDVGDCKIEGSLSYDPVRDAYTLTGAGFNIWGESDSFHYAWKEIEGDFVLTADIAFGNKKAESNAHRKLGLLIRKTLDADSPYADVAIHGDGLTSLQYRLEKGGETQEVKSANTTPAQIQLERKGNTIIIRTDDNIASG
;
A
#
# COMPACT_ATOMS: atom_id res chain seq x y z
N MET A 1 25.67 76.76 -4.55
CA MET A 1 24.56 77.73 -4.36
C MET A 1 23.25 76.95 -4.37
N LYS A 2 22.41 77.13 -3.34
CA LYS A 2 20.92 77.11 -3.30
C LYS A 2 20.19 76.12 -4.25
N THR A 3 19.25 75.26 -3.86
CA THR A 3 18.29 75.26 -2.74
C THR A 3 17.48 73.96 -2.79
N LEU A 4 16.96 73.54 -1.63
CA LEU A 4 15.89 72.54 -1.44
C LEU A 4 14.68 72.79 -2.35
N LEU A 5 13.96 71.72 -2.70
CA LEU A 5 12.49 71.69 -2.65
C LEU A 5 12.00 70.22 -2.50
N LYS A 6 11.37 69.96 -1.35
CA LYS A 6 10.59 68.75 -1.04
C LYS A 6 9.34 68.73 -1.92
N GLN A 7 9.06 67.61 -2.58
CA GLN A 7 7.72 67.28 -3.07
C GLN A 7 7.15 66.12 -2.24
N ILE A 8 5.99 66.36 -1.65
CA ILE A 8 5.19 65.38 -0.91
C ILE A 8 4.19 64.82 -1.92
N SER A 9 4.31 63.53 -2.24
CA SER A 9 3.33 62.81 -3.06
C SER A 9 2.39 62.02 -2.16
N VAL A 10 1.11 62.37 -2.19
CA VAL A 10 0.01 61.67 -1.54
C VAL A 10 -0.30 60.42 -2.38
N ILE A 11 -0.12 59.23 -1.80
CA ILE A 11 -0.47 57.95 -2.45
C ILE A 11 -1.91 57.62 -2.08
N THR A 12 -2.82 57.76 -3.04
CA THR A 12 -4.20 57.27 -2.95
C THR A 12 -4.19 55.76 -3.18
N ILE A 13 -4.44 54.96 -2.15
CA ILE A 13 -4.56 53.49 -2.27
C ILE A 13 -5.97 53.18 -2.77
N ALA A 14 -6.07 52.79 -4.05
CA ALA A 14 -7.27 52.19 -4.61
C ALA A 14 -7.39 50.75 -4.10
N PHE A 15 -8.34 50.50 -3.19
CA PHE A 15 -8.70 49.15 -2.74
C PHE A 15 -9.49 48.46 -3.86
N CYS A 16 -8.79 47.79 -4.77
CA CYS A 16 -9.41 46.89 -5.73
C CYS A 16 -9.76 45.60 -4.99
N GLY A 17 -11.06 45.40 -4.71
CA GLY A 17 -11.59 44.20 -4.07
C GLY A 17 -11.38 42.97 -4.94
N MET A 18 -10.26 42.28 -4.71
CA MET A 18 -9.99 40.99 -5.32
C MET A 18 -10.69 39.91 -4.51
N TRP A 19 -11.86 39.48 -4.98
CA TRP A 19 -12.50 38.25 -4.53
C TRP A 19 -11.56 37.08 -4.80
N LEU A 20 -10.87 36.63 -3.75
CA LEU A 20 -10.14 35.37 -3.75
C LEU A 20 -11.15 34.23 -3.83
N LEU A 21 -11.50 33.82 -5.04
CA LEU A 21 -12.07 32.50 -5.28
C LEU A 21 -10.97 31.48 -4.98
N THR A 22 -10.93 30.99 -3.75
CA THR A 22 -10.14 29.81 -3.40
C THR A 22 -10.87 28.60 -4.00
N THR A 23 -10.69 28.36 -5.30
CA THR A 23 -10.94 27.03 -5.85
C THR A 23 -9.92 26.09 -5.22
N GLY A 24 -10.32 25.42 -4.14
CA GLY A 24 -9.55 24.32 -3.59
C GLY A 24 -9.44 23.25 -4.66
N CYS A 25 -8.26 23.12 -5.27
CA CYS A 25 -7.94 21.94 -6.05
C CYS A 25 -7.91 20.78 -5.03
N LYS A 26 -8.88 19.86 -5.10
CA LYS A 26 -8.74 18.57 -4.43
C LYS A 26 -7.53 17.88 -5.07
N GLN A 27 -6.40 17.85 -4.35
CA GLN A 27 -5.26 17.07 -4.77
C GLN A 27 -5.69 15.60 -4.74
N SER A 28 -5.83 14.97 -5.92
CA SER A 28 -6.07 13.54 -5.99
C SER A 28 -4.88 12.84 -5.33
N LYS A 29 -5.14 11.94 -4.39
CA LYS A 29 -4.09 11.13 -3.78
C LYS A 29 -3.42 10.33 -4.89
N GLU A 30 -2.09 10.39 -4.95
CA GLU A 30 -1.33 9.73 -6.00
C GLU A 30 -1.40 8.21 -5.80
N GLN A 31 -1.63 7.49 -6.89
CA GLN A 31 -1.66 6.03 -6.90
C GLN A 31 -0.27 5.49 -6.53
N VAL A 32 -0.15 4.92 -5.32
CA VAL A 32 1.07 4.26 -4.83
C VAL A 32 1.51 3.08 -5.70
N PHE A 33 0.60 2.18 -6.09
CA PHE A 33 0.94 0.97 -6.85
C PHE A 33 0.57 1.15 -8.31
N VAL A 34 1.57 1.32 -9.16
CA VAL A 34 1.40 1.62 -10.59
C VAL A 34 1.67 0.43 -11.51
N ASN A 35 2.30 -0.64 -10.97
CA ASN A 35 2.53 -1.88 -11.70
C ASN A 35 1.66 -2.99 -11.13
N SER A 36 1.28 -3.95 -11.98
CA SER A 36 0.68 -5.19 -11.56
C SER A 36 0.96 -6.32 -12.54
N ASN A 37 1.24 -7.51 -12.02
CA ASN A 37 1.35 -8.72 -12.83
C ASN A 37 1.15 -9.97 -11.97
N ASP A 38 0.88 -11.09 -12.64
CA ASP A 38 0.95 -12.39 -12.01
C ASP A 38 2.41 -12.82 -11.82
N VAL A 39 2.68 -13.43 -10.67
CA VAL A 39 3.94 -14.08 -10.33
C VAL A 39 3.72 -15.58 -10.35
N GLY A 40 4.64 -16.32 -10.97
CA GLY A 40 4.55 -17.78 -11.10
C GLY A 40 3.46 -18.26 -12.06
N ASP A 41 3.02 -19.50 -11.88
CA ASP A 41 2.06 -20.16 -12.76
C ASP A 41 0.61 -19.85 -12.35
N CYS A 42 0.10 -18.69 -12.78
CA CYS A 42 -1.30 -18.29 -12.58
C CYS A 42 -2.15 -18.70 -13.79
N LYS A 43 -3.15 -19.57 -13.59
CA LYS A 43 -4.03 -20.05 -14.68
C LYS A 43 -5.14 -19.09 -15.05
N ILE A 44 -5.42 -18.13 -14.18
CA ILE A 44 -6.42 -17.08 -14.39
C ILE A 44 -5.70 -15.77 -14.11
N GLU A 45 -5.75 -14.87 -15.07
CA GLU A 45 -5.09 -13.57 -14.96
C GLU A 45 -5.72 -12.76 -13.82
N GLY A 46 -4.87 -12.21 -12.96
CA GLY A 46 -5.31 -11.27 -11.95
C GLY A 46 -5.66 -9.89 -12.54
N SER A 47 -6.21 -9.02 -11.70
CA SER A 47 -6.51 -7.65 -12.10
C SER A 47 -6.29 -6.68 -10.96
N LEU A 48 -5.97 -5.43 -11.33
CA LEU A 48 -5.83 -4.29 -10.43
C LEU A 48 -6.75 -3.17 -10.91
N SER A 49 -7.52 -2.59 -9.98
CA SER A 49 -8.20 -1.32 -10.21
C SER A 49 -8.00 -0.40 -9.01
N TYR A 50 -7.86 0.90 -9.26
CA TYR A 50 -7.72 1.94 -8.24
C TYR A 50 -8.88 2.92 -8.34
N ASP A 51 -9.56 3.15 -7.22
CA ASP A 51 -10.59 4.18 -7.07
C ASP A 51 -9.99 5.41 -6.37
N PRO A 52 -9.73 6.52 -7.09
CA PRO A 52 -9.12 7.71 -6.51
C PRO A 52 -10.06 8.50 -5.59
N VAL A 53 -11.38 8.23 -5.61
CA VAL A 53 -12.35 8.87 -4.72
C VAL A 53 -12.34 8.19 -3.35
N ARG A 54 -12.22 6.85 -3.34
CA ARG A 54 -12.15 6.04 -2.12
C ARG A 54 -10.73 5.79 -1.63
N ASP A 55 -9.72 6.11 -2.45
CA ASP A 55 -8.33 5.72 -2.25
C ASP A 55 -8.17 4.22 -1.99
N ALA A 56 -8.84 3.41 -2.82
CA ALA A 56 -8.95 1.98 -2.62
C ALA A 56 -8.47 1.20 -3.84
N TYR A 57 -7.64 0.19 -3.59
CA TYR A 57 -7.29 -0.81 -4.59
C TYR A 57 -8.22 -2.00 -4.48
N THR A 58 -8.74 -2.46 -5.62
CA THR A 58 -9.40 -3.76 -5.74
C THR A 58 -8.52 -4.67 -6.58
N LEU A 59 -8.04 -5.75 -5.97
CA LEU A 59 -7.30 -6.81 -6.64
C LEU A 59 -8.17 -8.06 -6.80
N THR A 60 -8.04 -8.71 -7.95
CA THR A 60 -8.37 -10.13 -8.11
C THR A 60 -7.10 -10.91 -8.40
N GLY A 61 -6.99 -12.11 -7.87
CA GLY A 61 -5.87 -12.98 -8.15
C GLY A 61 -6.29 -14.44 -8.13
N ALA A 62 -5.54 -15.24 -8.86
CA ALA A 62 -5.54 -16.68 -8.75
C ALA A 62 -4.12 -17.15 -8.51
N GLY A 63 -3.94 -18.46 -8.42
CA GLY A 63 -2.66 -19.08 -8.19
C GLY A 63 -2.75 -20.17 -7.14
N PHE A 64 -1.65 -20.88 -6.96
CA PHE A 64 -1.59 -22.02 -6.06
C PHE A 64 -1.46 -21.57 -4.60
N ASN A 65 -0.41 -20.81 -4.29
CA ASN A 65 -0.14 -20.28 -2.95
C ASN A 65 1.05 -19.31 -2.98
N ILE A 66 1.24 -18.54 -1.91
CA ILE A 66 2.52 -17.94 -1.54
C ILE A 66 3.07 -18.80 -0.40
N TRP A 67 3.79 -19.88 -0.73
CA TRP A 67 4.23 -20.89 0.23
C TRP A 67 5.27 -21.83 -0.38
N GLY A 68 6.00 -22.56 0.47
CA GLY A 68 7.00 -23.53 0.04
C GLY A 68 8.14 -22.87 -0.72
N GLU A 69 8.60 -23.51 -1.79
CA GLU A 69 9.74 -23.08 -2.62
C GLU A 69 9.35 -22.18 -3.80
N SER A 70 8.06 -22.11 -4.17
CA SER A 70 7.61 -21.38 -5.35
C SER A 70 6.19 -20.83 -5.16
N ASP A 71 6.01 -19.57 -5.57
CA ASP A 71 4.77 -18.81 -5.38
C ASP A 71 3.98 -18.70 -6.68
N SER A 72 2.67 -18.59 -6.54
CA SER A 72 1.74 -18.28 -7.63
C SER A 72 0.62 -17.39 -7.11
N PHE A 73 0.60 -16.12 -7.54
CA PHE A 73 -0.31 -15.07 -7.07
C PHE A 73 -0.33 -13.83 -8.00
N HIS A 74 -1.32 -12.95 -7.85
CA HIS A 74 -1.34 -11.62 -8.48
C HIS A 74 -0.75 -10.54 -7.56
N TYR A 75 0.08 -9.66 -8.08
CA TYR A 75 0.80 -8.65 -7.30
C TYR A 75 0.62 -7.25 -7.85
N ALA A 76 0.20 -6.30 -7.02
CA ALA A 76 0.26 -4.86 -7.29
C ALA A 76 1.46 -4.26 -6.56
N TRP A 77 2.33 -3.54 -7.27
CA TRP A 77 3.64 -3.20 -6.73
C TRP A 77 4.24 -1.91 -7.28
N LYS A 78 5.25 -1.43 -6.55
CA LYS A 78 6.24 -0.46 -6.99
C LYS A 78 7.61 -0.87 -6.44
N GLU A 79 8.67 -0.43 -7.07
CA GLU A 79 10.02 -0.56 -6.50
C GLU A 79 10.23 0.48 -5.39
N ILE A 80 10.93 0.07 -4.35
CA ILE A 80 11.31 0.94 -3.24
C ILE A 80 12.68 0.52 -2.71
N GLU A 81 13.50 1.51 -2.38
CA GLU A 81 14.80 1.33 -1.75
C GLU A 81 14.79 1.88 -0.33
N GLY A 82 15.62 1.29 0.53
CA GLY A 82 15.77 1.71 1.92
C GLY A 82 14.65 1.28 2.84
N ASP A 83 14.55 1.99 3.96
CA ASP A 83 13.59 1.74 5.02
C ASP A 83 12.23 2.33 4.65
N PHE A 84 11.16 1.62 5.00
CA PHE A 84 9.81 2.08 4.73
C PHE A 84 8.80 1.47 5.69
N VAL A 85 7.65 2.12 5.78
CA VAL A 85 6.45 1.61 6.44
C VAL A 85 5.31 1.65 5.44
N LEU A 86 4.62 0.52 5.30
CA LEU A 86 3.42 0.41 4.49
C LEU A 86 2.27 -0.04 5.39
N THR A 87 1.19 0.74 5.42
CA THR A 87 -0.02 0.43 6.18
C THR A 87 -1.19 0.34 5.21
N ALA A 88 -2.07 -0.64 5.43
CA ALA A 88 -3.29 -0.80 4.65
C ALA A 88 -4.44 -1.28 5.54
N ASP A 89 -5.60 -0.66 5.34
CA ASP A 89 -6.88 -1.28 5.71
C ASP A 89 -7.20 -2.33 4.66
N ILE A 90 -7.54 -3.55 5.10
CA ILE A 90 -7.66 -4.67 4.17
C ILE A 90 -8.90 -5.49 4.48
N ALA A 91 -9.59 -5.90 3.43
CA ALA A 91 -10.75 -6.74 3.55
C ALA A 91 -10.83 -7.67 2.35
N PHE A 92 -11.19 -8.93 2.60
CA PHE A 92 -11.69 -9.74 1.51
C PHE A 92 -12.99 -9.13 0.99
N GLY A 93 -13.08 -8.93 -0.32
CA GLY A 93 -14.36 -8.66 -0.98
C GLY A 93 -15.39 -9.79 -0.72
N ASN A 94 -16.58 -9.65 -1.31
CA ASN A 94 -17.74 -10.53 -1.09
C ASN A 94 -17.36 -11.99 -0.76
N LYS A 95 -17.53 -12.37 0.52
CA LYS A 95 -17.29 -13.73 0.99
C LYS A 95 -18.25 -14.66 0.26
N LYS A 96 -17.74 -15.42 -0.73
CA LYS A 96 -18.50 -16.54 -1.29
C LYS A 96 -18.57 -17.62 -0.22
N ALA A 97 -19.71 -18.28 -0.09
CA ALA A 97 -19.97 -19.31 0.91
C ALA A 97 -19.01 -20.53 0.85
N GLU A 98 -18.15 -20.61 -0.18
CA GLU A 98 -17.15 -21.66 -0.40
C GLU A 98 -15.75 -21.11 -0.75
N SER A 99 -15.34 -19.97 -0.18
CA SER A 99 -13.98 -19.47 -0.41
C SER A 99 -12.93 -20.35 0.27
N ASN A 100 -11.86 -20.71 -0.45
CA ASN A 100 -10.73 -21.49 0.08
C ASN A 100 -10.18 -20.88 1.39
N ALA A 101 -10.03 -21.70 2.44
CA ALA A 101 -9.52 -21.29 3.75
C ALA A 101 -8.14 -20.62 3.69
N HIS A 102 -7.29 -21.07 2.76
CA HIS A 102 -5.94 -20.57 2.54
C HIS A 102 -5.85 -19.54 1.41
N ARG A 103 -6.96 -18.96 0.93
CA ARG A 103 -6.85 -17.74 0.11
C ARG A 103 -6.17 -16.66 0.95
N LYS A 104 -5.26 -15.90 0.34
CA LYS A 104 -4.48 -14.88 1.04
C LYS A 104 -4.70 -13.50 0.47
N LEU A 105 -4.63 -12.52 1.34
CA LEU A 105 -4.56 -11.10 1.02
C LEU A 105 -3.67 -10.43 2.06
N GLY A 106 -2.83 -9.49 1.65
CA GLY A 106 -1.81 -8.96 2.55
C GLY A 106 -0.89 -7.92 1.92
N LEU A 107 0.12 -7.52 2.68
CA LEU A 107 1.24 -6.70 2.21
C LEU A 107 2.47 -7.58 2.05
N LEU A 108 3.20 -7.41 0.95
CA LEU A 108 4.34 -8.23 0.58
C LEU A 108 5.55 -7.34 0.28
N ILE A 109 6.72 -7.72 0.77
CA ILE A 109 8.02 -7.28 0.25
C ILE A 109 8.71 -8.46 -0.40
N ARG A 110 9.20 -8.26 -1.63
CA ARG A 110 9.86 -9.30 -2.43
C ARG A 110 11.07 -8.72 -3.13
N LYS A 111 12.14 -9.51 -3.25
CA LYS A 111 13.40 -9.07 -3.88
C LYS A 111 13.30 -8.98 -5.41
N THR A 112 12.64 -9.94 -6.05
CA THR A 112 12.47 -10.02 -7.52
C THR A 112 11.09 -10.57 -7.87
N LEU A 113 10.62 -10.44 -9.10
CA LEU A 113 9.33 -11.00 -9.53
C LEU A 113 9.37 -12.50 -9.88
N ASP A 114 10.54 -13.15 -9.85
CA ASP A 114 10.68 -14.61 -9.99
C ASP A 114 9.85 -15.33 -8.93
N ALA A 115 9.22 -16.46 -9.28
CA ALA A 115 8.30 -17.23 -8.41
C ALA A 115 8.92 -17.76 -7.10
N ASP A 116 10.23 -17.91 -7.04
CA ASP A 116 10.98 -18.50 -5.94
C ASP A 116 11.79 -17.47 -5.11
N SER A 117 11.58 -16.17 -5.34
CA SER A 117 12.32 -15.09 -4.67
C SER A 117 12.21 -15.16 -3.13
N PRO A 118 13.26 -14.71 -2.41
CA PRO A 118 13.12 -14.28 -1.02
C PRO A 118 12.01 -13.24 -0.88
N TYR A 119 11.23 -13.35 0.20
CA TYR A 119 10.14 -12.44 0.52
C TYR A 119 9.83 -12.41 2.01
N ALA A 120 9.06 -11.40 2.43
CA ALA A 120 8.34 -11.40 3.70
C ALA A 120 6.98 -10.73 3.52
N ASP A 121 5.96 -11.18 4.24
CA ASP A 121 4.61 -10.61 4.16
C ASP A 121 3.93 -10.47 5.52
N VAL A 122 2.79 -9.78 5.51
CA VAL A 122 1.74 -9.98 6.49
C VAL A 122 0.53 -10.54 5.74
N ALA A 123 0.32 -11.84 5.85
CA ALA A 123 -0.73 -12.57 5.16
C ALA A 123 -1.95 -12.76 6.05
N ILE A 124 -3.12 -12.33 5.58
CA ILE A 124 -4.42 -12.69 6.15
C ILE A 124 -5.01 -13.80 5.29
N HIS A 125 -5.34 -14.91 5.93
CA HIS A 125 -5.97 -16.07 5.32
C HIS A 125 -7.50 -15.97 5.37
N GLY A 126 -8.17 -16.67 4.46
CA GLY A 126 -9.63 -16.74 4.39
C GLY A 126 -10.29 -17.32 5.65
N ASP A 127 -9.60 -18.21 6.36
CA ASP A 127 -10.02 -18.78 7.65
C ASP A 127 -9.76 -17.87 8.86
N GLY A 128 -9.08 -16.74 8.63
CA GLY A 128 -8.77 -15.73 9.63
C GLY A 128 -7.37 -15.84 10.24
N LEU A 129 -6.59 -16.87 9.92
CA LEU A 129 -5.18 -16.91 10.28
C LEU A 129 -4.48 -15.67 9.74
N THR A 130 -3.72 -14.99 10.60
CA THR A 130 -2.84 -13.89 10.20
C THR A 130 -1.42 -14.26 10.61
N SER A 131 -0.46 -14.11 9.71
CA SER A 131 0.94 -14.45 9.99
C SER A 131 1.91 -13.55 9.25
N LEU A 132 3.11 -13.44 9.82
CA LEU A 132 4.31 -13.08 9.06
C LEU A 132 4.78 -14.35 8.36
N GLN A 133 4.72 -14.41 7.03
CA GLN A 133 5.32 -15.48 6.24
C GLN A 133 6.55 -14.96 5.53
N TYR A 134 7.59 -15.79 5.41
CA TYR A 134 8.85 -15.37 4.80
C TYR A 134 9.63 -16.53 4.18
N ARG A 135 10.41 -16.19 3.16
CA ARG A 135 11.42 -17.05 2.54
C ARG A 135 12.75 -16.30 2.55
N LEU A 136 13.78 -16.88 3.16
CA LEU A 136 15.08 -16.22 3.32
C LEU A 136 15.92 -16.22 2.05
N GLU A 137 15.83 -17.29 1.26
CA GLU A 137 16.70 -17.55 0.12
C GLU A 137 15.89 -17.98 -1.11
N LYS A 138 16.46 -17.76 -2.31
CA LYS A 138 15.79 -18.12 -3.56
C LYS A 138 15.58 -19.64 -3.61
N GLY A 139 14.34 -20.08 -3.87
CA GLY A 139 13.97 -21.50 -3.87
C GLY A 139 13.97 -22.16 -2.49
N GLY A 140 14.13 -21.40 -1.42
CA GLY A 140 14.06 -21.92 -0.05
C GLY A 140 12.62 -22.15 0.42
N GLU A 141 12.48 -22.86 1.53
CA GLU A 141 11.18 -23.10 2.17
C GLU A 141 10.60 -21.84 2.81
N THR A 142 9.27 -21.73 2.75
CA THR A 142 8.54 -20.68 3.48
C THR A 142 8.44 -21.04 4.96
N GLN A 143 8.66 -20.06 5.82
CA GLN A 143 8.48 -20.12 7.27
C GLN A 143 7.38 -19.15 7.71
N GLU A 144 6.81 -19.37 8.89
CA GLU A 144 5.78 -18.48 9.44
C GLU A 144 5.94 -18.18 10.93
N VAL A 145 5.51 -16.98 11.31
CA VAL A 145 5.24 -16.59 12.69
C VAL A 145 3.78 -16.14 12.78
N LYS A 146 2.97 -16.87 13.55
CA LYS A 146 1.53 -16.60 13.66
C LYS A 146 1.26 -15.41 14.56
N SER A 147 0.38 -14.53 14.11
CA SER A 147 -0.17 -13.45 14.94
C SER A 147 -1.22 -14.01 15.89
N ALA A 148 -1.31 -13.44 17.08
CA ALA A 148 -2.44 -13.67 17.98
C ALA A 148 -3.71 -12.91 17.53
N ASN A 149 -3.55 -11.80 16.79
CA ASN A 149 -4.66 -11.09 16.19
C ASN A 149 -5.06 -11.81 14.89
N THR A 150 -6.26 -12.37 14.88
CA THR A 150 -6.89 -13.00 13.71
C THR A 150 -7.83 -12.01 13.04
N THR A 151 -7.79 -11.91 11.71
CA THR A 151 -8.62 -10.99 10.91
C THR A 151 -8.54 -9.51 11.31
N PRO A 152 -7.33 -8.93 11.41
CA PRO A 152 -7.19 -7.52 11.73
C PRO A 152 -7.83 -6.64 10.65
N ALA A 153 -8.34 -5.49 11.06
CA ALA A 153 -8.91 -4.50 10.16
C ALA A 153 -7.82 -3.72 9.40
N GLN A 154 -6.68 -3.52 10.05
CA GLN A 154 -5.51 -2.84 9.50
C GLN A 154 -4.25 -3.67 9.71
N ILE A 155 -3.39 -3.68 8.70
CA ILE A 155 -2.07 -4.33 8.74
C ILE A 155 -0.98 -3.35 8.36
N GLN A 156 0.22 -3.56 8.91
CA GLN A 156 1.41 -2.80 8.59
C GLN A 156 2.59 -3.73 8.35
N LEU A 157 3.40 -3.39 7.35
CA LEU A 157 4.70 -3.97 7.07
C LEU A 157 5.77 -2.87 7.11
N GLU A 158 6.75 -3.01 7.98
CA GLU A 158 7.89 -2.12 8.12
C GLU A 158 9.18 -2.86 7.74
N ARG A 159 10.00 -2.23 6.91
CA ARG A 159 11.40 -2.57 6.74
C ARG A 159 12.26 -1.54 7.44
N LYS A 160 13.12 -2.00 8.35
CA LYS A 160 14.12 -1.20 9.05
C LYS A 160 15.48 -1.89 8.99
N GLY A 161 16.33 -1.43 8.08
CA GLY A 161 17.58 -2.10 7.70
C GLY A 161 17.31 -3.52 7.20
N ASN A 162 17.74 -4.50 7.99
CA ASN A 162 17.58 -5.93 7.73
C ASN A 162 16.44 -6.56 8.55
N THR A 163 15.67 -5.75 9.29
CA THR A 163 14.56 -6.21 10.11
C THR A 163 13.24 -5.94 9.39
N ILE A 164 12.39 -6.97 9.33
CA ILE A 164 10.99 -6.85 8.92
C ILE A 164 10.12 -6.94 10.16
N ILE A 165 9.18 -6.01 10.30
CA ILE A 165 8.23 -5.95 11.40
C ILE A 165 6.83 -5.90 10.81
N ILE A 166 5.93 -6.74 11.32
CA ILE A 166 4.50 -6.63 11.02
C ILE A 166 3.75 -6.11 12.25
N ARG A 167 2.70 -5.32 12.02
CA ARG A 167 1.76 -4.90 13.07
C ARG A 167 0.33 -5.11 12.58
N THR A 168 -0.56 -5.42 13.50
CA THR A 168 -1.97 -5.69 13.24
C THR A 168 -2.82 -4.88 14.21
N ASP A 169 -3.85 -4.20 13.72
CA ASP A 169 -4.78 -3.40 14.53
C ASP A 169 -6.23 -3.74 14.16
N ASP A 170 -7.09 -3.69 15.15
CA ASP A 170 -8.54 -3.88 15.02
C ASP A 170 -9.28 -2.54 14.82
N ASN A 171 -8.58 -1.41 15.01
CA ASN A 171 -9.16 -0.07 14.92
C ASN A 171 -8.79 0.62 13.59
N ILE A 172 -9.79 0.99 12.80
CA ILE A 172 -9.62 1.83 11.59
C ILE A 172 -9.58 3.33 11.96
N ALA A 173 -9.80 3.72 13.22
CA ALA A 173 -9.80 5.13 13.63
C ALA A 173 -9.20 5.37 15.03
N SER A 174 -7.96 5.88 15.07
CA SER A 174 -7.53 6.82 16.12
C SER A 174 -6.44 7.75 15.58
N GLY A 175 -6.89 8.86 14.98
CA GLY A 175 -6.05 9.95 14.49
C GLY A 175 -6.89 11.00 13.79
#